data_AF-A0A6I5WVM5-F1
#
_entry.id   AF-A0A6I5WVM5-F1
#
_cell.length_a   1.000
_cell.length_b   1.000
_cell.length_c   1.000
_cell.angle_alpha   90.00
_cell.angle_beta   90.00
_cell.angle_gamma   90.00
#
_symmetry.space_group_name_H-M   'P 1'
#
loop_
_entity.id
_entity.type
_entity.pdbx_description
1 polymer ?
#
loop_
_entity_poly.entity_id
_entity_poly.type
_entity_poly.pdbx_seq_one_letter_code
_entity_poly.pdbx_strand_id
1 'polypeptide(L)'
;MNSSASASGPFWQFSLEVYARPQVADLCLGLQDEYGFDVNIVLLCLWLARDEGRTVSLTEIQTLRAGVAELNENLVWPIRQARRWARTRIDVAPDSQAQAECREIYASLKAIELRGERCVQLVLLECLRWVGMGCANPADMAARASLESYRQAIAAPDATGAILAQLTVKAFA
;
A
#
# COMPACT_ATOMS: atom_id res chain seq x y z
N MET A 1 -12.38 18.06 -16.41
CA MET A 1 -12.92 18.05 -15.03
C MET A 1 -12.44 16.77 -14.34
N ASN A 2 -12.10 16.85 -13.06
CA ASN A 2 -11.14 15.99 -12.35
C ASN A 2 -11.53 14.51 -12.18
N SER A 3 -11.04 13.61 -13.03
CA SER A 3 -11.19 12.16 -12.82
C SER A 3 -10.42 11.62 -11.57
N SER A 4 -9.37 12.31 -11.11
CA SER A 4 -8.69 11.91 -9.83
C SER A 4 -9.49 12.28 -8.58
N ALA A 5 -10.32 13.34 -8.64
CA ALA A 5 -11.16 13.72 -7.51
C ALA A 5 -12.29 12.70 -7.32
N SER A 6 -12.83 12.13 -8.41
CA SER A 6 -13.83 11.06 -8.35
C SER A 6 -13.26 9.72 -7.90
N ALA A 7 -12.00 9.41 -8.21
CA ALA A 7 -11.36 8.13 -7.86
C ALA A 7 -10.78 8.08 -6.43
N SER A 8 -10.41 9.22 -5.85
CA SER A 8 -9.72 9.25 -4.54
C SER A 8 -10.54 8.69 -3.37
N GLY A 9 -11.83 9.01 -3.30
CA GLY A 9 -12.74 8.47 -2.28
C GLY A 9 -12.92 6.96 -2.40
N PRO A 10 -13.33 6.45 -3.58
CA PRO A 10 -13.48 5.01 -3.83
C PRO A 10 -12.20 4.20 -3.61
N PHE A 11 -11.04 4.69 -4.06
CA PHE A 11 -9.77 3.97 -3.86
C PHE A 11 -9.37 3.90 -2.37
N TRP A 12 -9.53 5.01 -1.63
CA TRP A 12 -9.26 5.01 -0.20
C TRP A 12 -10.19 4.05 0.56
N GLN A 13 -11.48 4.08 0.23
CA GLN A 13 -12.48 3.20 0.85
C GLN A 13 -12.18 1.72 0.55
N PHE A 14 -11.83 1.41 -0.70
CA PHE A 14 -11.37 0.08 -1.08
C PHE A 14 -10.16 -0.37 -0.26
N SER A 15 -9.17 0.51 -0.13
CA SER A 15 -7.94 0.22 0.61
C SER A 15 -8.25 -0.16 2.06
N LEU A 16 -9.14 0.59 2.72
CA LEU A 16 -9.58 0.28 4.08
C LEU A 16 -10.31 -1.06 4.17
N GLU A 17 -11.24 -1.33 3.26
CA GLU A 17 -12.03 -2.57 3.24
C GLU A 17 -11.18 -3.82 2.99
N VAL A 18 -10.26 -3.74 2.03
CA VAL A 18 -9.37 -4.86 1.69
C VAL A 18 -8.34 -5.08 2.78
N TYR A 19 -7.72 -4.02 3.29
CA TYR A 19 -6.69 -4.14 4.32
C TYR A 19 -7.26 -4.55 5.69
N ALA A 20 -8.53 -4.28 5.98
CA ALA A 20 -9.18 -4.75 7.20
C ALA A 20 -9.33 -6.29 7.28
N ARG A 21 -9.12 -7.01 6.17
CA ARG A 21 -9.17 -8.47 6.13
C ARG A 21 -7.87 -9.03 6.75
N PRO A 22 -7.94 -9.84 7.83
CA PRO A 22 -6.74 -10.27 8.56
C PRO A 22 -5.65 -10.90 7.67
N GLN A 23 -6.05 -11.80 6.78
CA GLN A 23 -5.10 -12.48 5.89
C GLN A 23 -4.46 -11.54 4.86
N VAL A 24 -5.15 -10.48 4.44
CA VAL A 24 -4.59 -9.49 3.51
C VAL A 24 -3.56 -8.65 4.23
N ALA A 25 -3.87 -8.15 5.44
CA ALA A 25 -2.94 -7.37 6.24
C ALA A 25 -1.64 -8.13 6.51
N ASP A 26 -1.74 -9.39 6.94
CA ASP A 26 -0.58 -10.23 7.25
C ASP A 26 0.30 -10.48 6.02
N LEU A 27 -0.31 -10.80 4.87
CA LEU A 27 0.42 -10.99 3.60
C LEU A 27 1.10 -9.69 3.13
N CYS A 28 0.41 -8.56 3.21
CA CYS A 28 0.98 -7.26 2.85
C CYS A 28 2.14 -6.87 3.77
N LEU A 29 2.04 -7.15 5.08
CA LEU A 29 3.11 -6.90 6.04
C LEU A 29 4.33 -7.77 5.75
N GLY A 30 4.15 -9.06 5.49
CA GLY A 30 5.24 -9.96 5.10
C GLY A 30 5.91 -9.50 3.80
N LEU A 31 5.13 -9.15 2.78
CA LEU A 31 5.65 -8.59 1.53
C LEU A 31 6.44 -7.30 1.72
N GLN A 32 5.95 -6.41 2.57
CA GLN A 32 6.62 -5.15 2.88
C GLN A 32 7.93 -5.36 3.64
N ASP A 33 7.89 -6.13 4.73
CA ASP A 33 9.01 -6.24 5.67
C ASP A 33 10.12 -7.16 5.14
N GLU A 34 9.80 -8.23 4.38
CA GLU A 34 10.79 -9.17 3.85
C GLU A 34 11.28 -8.80 2.44
N TYR A 35 10.43 -8.20 1.60
CA TYR A 35 10.72 -8.00 0.17
C TYR A 35 10.61 -6.55 -0.30
N GLY A 36 10.24 -5.61 0.57
CA GLY A 36 10.22 -4.18 0.26
C GLY A 36 9.04 -3.72 -0.62
N PHE A 37 7.93 -4.48 -0.66
CA PHE A 37 6.72 -4.02 -1.34
C PHE A 37 6.12 -2.79 -0.62
N ASP A 38 5.70 -1.80 -1.40
CA ASP A 38 4.86 -0.70 -0.95
C ASP A 38 3.40 -1.14 -1.02
N VAL A 39 2.79 -1.26 0.15
CA VAL A 39 1.39 -1.68 0.31
C VAL A 39 0.43 -0.76 -0.45
N ASN A 40 0.70 0.54 -0.58
CA ASN A 40 -0.18 1.44 -1.34
C ASN A 40 -0.18 1.13 -2.84
N ILE A 41 0.97 0.72 -3.40
CA ILE A 41 1.05 0.30 -4.81
C ILE A 41 0.38 -1.06 -5.01
N VAL A 42 0.54 -1.99 -4.06
CA VAL A 42 -0.17 -3.28 -4.05
C VAL A 42 -1.69 -3.06 -4.07
N LEU A 43 -2.19 -2.22 -3.16
CA LEU A 43 -3.61 -1.88 -3.07
C LEU A 43 -4.11 -1.18 -4.33
N LEU A 44 -3.32 -0.29 -4.95
CA LEU A 44 -3.67 0.34 -6.21
C LEU A 44 -3.85 -0.69 -7.34
N CYS A 45 -2.93 -1.64 -7.47
CA CYS A 45 -3.01 -2.71 -8.47
C CYS A 45 -4.29 -3.54 -8.30
N LEU A 46 -4.62 -3.91 -7.06
CA LEU A 46 -5.84 -4.66 -6.74
C LEU A 46 -7.09 -3.84 -7.03
N TRP A 47 -7.08 -2.54 -6.74
CA TRP A 47 -8.20 -1.65 -6.98
C TRP A 47 -8.50 -1.49 -8.48
N LEU A 48 -7.49 -1.16 -9.29
CA LEU A 48 -7.63 -1.01 -10.74
C LEU A 48 -8.07 -2.31 -11.42
N ALA A 49 -7.55 -3.44 -10.95
CA ALA A 49 -7.96 -4.75 -11.43
C ALA A 49 -9.43 -5.03 -11.12
N ARG A 50 -9.90 -4.69 -9.92
CA ARG A 50 -11.30 -4.93 -9.52
C ARG A 50 -12.28 -4.00 -10.21
N ASP A 51 -11.97 -2.70 -10.28
CA ASP A 51 -12.90 -1.67 -10.73
C ASP A 51 -12.93 -1.55 -12.27
N GLU A 52 -11.77 -1.69 -12.91
CA GLU A 52 -11.62 -1.45 -14.36
C GLU A 52 -11.16 -2.70 -15.13
N GLY A 53 -10.80 -3.80 -14.45
CA GLY A 53 -10.14 -4.93 -15.11
C GLY A 53 -8.75 -4.56 -15.67
N ARG A 54 -8.16 -3.45 -15.21
CA ARG A 54 -6.94 -2.88 -15.77
C ARG A 54 -5.71 -3.57 -15.20
N THR A 55 -4.80 -3.95 -16.11
CA THR A 55 -3.45 -4.39 -15.76
C THR A 55 -2.51 -3.19 -15.71
N VAL A 56 -1.67 -3.12 -14.68
CA VAL A 56 -0.59 -2.14 -14.53
C VAL A 56 0.70 -2.77 -15.03
N SER A 57 1.26 -2.22 -16.10
CA SER A 57 2.50 -2.67 -16.73
C SER A 57 3.74 -2.39 -15.89
N LEU A 58 4.84 -3.06 -16.22
CA LEU A 58 6.14 -2.85 -15.57
C LEU A 58 6.57 -1.37 -15.57
N THR A 59 6.43 -0.69 -16.71
CA THR A 59 6.78 0.74 -16.84
C THR A 59 5.88 1.62 -15.97
N GLU A 60 4.58 1.35 -15.92
CA GLU A 60 3.65 2.06 -15.04
C GLU A 60 4.02 1.89 -13.58
N ILE A 61 4.37 0.68 -13.15
CA ILE A 61 4.83 0.45 -11.78
C ILE A 61 6.09 1.27 -11.47
N GLN A 62 7.07 1.31 -12.39
CA GLN A 62 8.27 2.13 -12.21
C GLN A 62 7.93 3.61 -12.07
N THR A 63 7.01 4.14 -12.88
CA THR A 63 6.52 5.51 -12.75
C THR A 63 5.83 5.76 -11.40
N LEU A 64 4.95 4.86 -10.98
CA LEU A 64 4.24 4.96 -9.69
C LEU A 64 5.23 4.99 -8.53
N ARG A 65 6.22 4.08 -8.53
CA ARG A 65 7.27 4.02 -7.50
C ARG A 65 8.08 5.31 -7.45
N ALA A 66 8.52 5.81 -8.61
CA ALA A 66 9.27 7.06 -8.67
C ALA A 66 8.44 8.25 -8.16
N GLY A 67 7.15 8.28 -8.48
CA GLY A 67 6.24 9.35 -8.06
C GLY A 67 6.03 9.45 -6.55
N VAL A 68 6.11 8.33 -5.83
CA VAL A 68 5.89 8.31 -4.37
C VAL A 68 7.17 8.16 -3.55
N ALA A 69 8.32 7.98 -4.20
CA ALA A 69 9.60 7.72 -3.52
C ALA A 69 9.96 8.82 -2.51
N GLU A 70 9.95 10.08 -2.94
CA GLU A 70 10.31 11.23 -2.07
C GLU A 70 9.37 11.33 -0.86
N LEU A 71 8.06 11.14 -1.08
CA LEU A 71 7.07 11.19 0.00
C LEU A 71 7.23 10.04 0.99
N ASN A 72 7.50 8.83 0.49
CA ASN A 72 7.76 7.68 1.34
C ASN A 72 9.03 7.86 2.17
N GLU A 73 10.12 8.24 1.53
CA GLU A 73 11.45 8.41 2.15
C GLU A 73 11.47 9.52 3.20
N ASN A 74 10.83 10.65 2.93
CA ASN A 74 10.93 11.84 3.78
C ASN A 74 9.77 12.02 4.76
N LEU A 75 8.64 11.33 4.57
CA LEU A 75 7.46 11.45 5.44
C LEU A 75 7.03 10.12 6.02
N VAL A 76 6.61 9.16 5.19
CA VAL A 76 5.93 7.94 5.66
C VAL A 76 6.89 7.03 6.44
N TRP A 77 8.06 6.72 5.88
CA TRP A 77 9.02 5.82 6.53
C TRP A 77 9.57 6.40 7.84
N PRO A 78 9.95 7.68 7.96
CA PRO A 78 10.35 8.27 9.24
C PRO A 78 9.24 8.19 10.30
N ILE A 79 7.99 8.48 9.94
CA ILE A 79 6.86 8.38 10.88
C ILE A 79 6.66 6.92 11.32
N ARG A 80 6.70 5.98 10.37
CA ARG A 80 6.55 4.55 10.66
C ARG A 80 7.66 4.04 11.58
N GLN A 81 8.90 4.47 11.37
CA GLN A 81 10.04 4.15 12.22
C GLN A 81 9.83 4.70 13.64
N ALA A 82 9.45 5.98 13.77
CA ALA A 82 9.15 6.59 15.06
C ALA A 82 8.01 5.86 15.79
N ARG A 83 6.94 5.46 15.07
CA ARG A 83 5.83 4.69 15.64
C ARG A 83 6.28 3.31 16.12
N ARG A 84 7.06 2.59 15.31
CA ARG A 84 7.60 1.26 15.67
C ARG A 84 8.48 1.37 16.92
N TRP A 85 9.33 2.38 17.00
CA TRP A 85 10.12 2.64 18.20
C TRP A 85 9.26 2.98 19.43
N ALA A 86 8.22 3.82 19.28
CA ALA A 86 7.31 4.12 20.37
C ALA A 86 6.57 2.86 20.88
N ARG A 87 6.20 1.94 19.99
CA ARG A 87 5.60 0.64 20.34
C ARG A 87 6.53 -0.19 21.22
N THR A 88 7.81 -0.33 20.86
CA THR A 88 8.74 -1.15 21.65
C THR A 88 8.94 -0.59 23.06
N ARG A 89 8.85 0.74 23.23
CA ARG A 89 8.87 1.38 24.56
C ARG A 89 7.63 1.09 25.39
N ILE A 90 6.46 1.05 24.75
CA ILE A 90 5.17 0.75 25.39
C ILE A 90 5.14 -0.67 25.94
N ASP A 91 5.67 -1.64 25.19
CA ASP A 91 5.51 -3.07 25.49
C ASP A 91 6.39 -3.56 26.67
N VAL A 92 7.46 -2.82 27.01
CA VAL A 92 8.47 -3.26 27.99
C VAL A 92 8.52 -2.41 29.27
N ALA A 93 7.82 -1.28 29.32
CA ALA A 93 7.95 -0.30 30.40
C ALA A 93 6.86 -0.46 31.48
N PRO A 94 7.22 -0.30 32.78
CA PRO A 94 6.22 -0.23 33.84
C PRO A 94 5.34 1.02 33.69
N ASP A 95 4.12 0.95 34.21
CA ASP A 95 3.20 2.08 34.17
C ASP A 95 3.77 3.28 34.92
N SER A 96 3.88 4.40 34.19
CA SER A 96 4.41 5.67 34.66
C SER A 96 3.82 6.80 33.81
N GLN A 97 3.94 8.05 34.28
CA GLN A 97 3.52 9.21 33.49
C GLN A 97 4.21 9.25 32.11
N ALA A 98 5.51 8.96 32.06
CA ALA A 98 6.25 8.88 30.80
C ALA A 98 5.69 7.81 29.84
N GLN A 99 5.12 6.71 30.37
CA GLN A 99 4.44 5.71 29.56
C GLN A 99 3.10 6.23 29.03
N ALA A 100 2.32 6.94 29.85
CA ALA A 100 1.08 7.56 29.39
C ALA A 100 1.35 8.50 28.19
N GLU A 101 2.37 9.35 28.30
CA GLU A 101 2.82 10.23 27.21
C GLU A 101 3.26 9.43 25.97
N CYS A 102 4.03 8.33 26.15
CA CYS A 102 4.45 7.48 25.02
C CYS A 102 3.26 6.83 24.30
N ARG A 103 2.20 6.42 25.01
CA ARG A 103 0.97 5.88 24.42
C ARG A 103 0.24 6.93 23.57
N GLU A 104 0.18 8.17 24.04
CA GLU A 104 -0.42 9.29 23.30
C GLU A 104 0.40 9.66 22.05
N ILE A 105 1.73 9.70 22.18
CA ILE A 105 2.64 9.91 21.04
C ILE A 105 2.46 8.80 20.01
N TYR A 106 2.40 7.53 20.43
CA TYR A 106 2.15 6.40 19.53
C TYR A 106 0.82 6.56 18.78
N ALA A 107 -0.27 6.92 19.48
CA ALA A 107 -1.57 7.14 18.86
C ALA A 107 -1.53 8.28 17.83
N SER A 108 -0.84 9.38 18.16
CA SER A 108 -0.67 10.54 17.28
C SER A 108 0.15 10.18 16.03
N LEU A 109 1.27 9.47 16.19
CA LEU A 109 2.09 8.99 15.07
C LEU A 109 1.30 8.07 14.15
N LYS A 110 0.49 7.15 14.70
CA LYS A 110 -0.39 6.28 13.90
C LYS A 110 -1.39 7.08 13.07
N ALA A 111 -2.00 8.11 13.66
CA ALA A 111 -2.95 8.97 12.95
C ALA A 111 -2.27 9.77 11.83
N ILE A 112 -1.06 10.28 12.06
CA ILE A 112 -0.29 11.03 11.06
C ILE A 112 0.21 10.09 9.95
N GLU A 113 0.66 8.89 10.27
CA GLU A 113 1.06 7.87 9.28
C GLU A 113 -0.09 7.58 8.33
N LEU A 114 -1.30 7.34 8.84
CA LEU A 114 -2.48 7.06 8.02
C LEU A 114 -2.81 8.24 7.07
N ARG A 115 -2.63 9.48 7.53
CA ARG A 115 -2.76 10.67 6.68
C ARG A 115 -1.67 10.75 5.62
N GLY A 116 -0.45 10.34 5.97
CA GLY A 116 0.68 10.22 5.05
C GLY A 116 0.42 9.18 3.96
N GLU A 117 -0.06 7.99 4.33
CA GLU A 117 -0.44 6.93 3.39
C GLU A 117 -1.58 7.38 2.46
N ARG A 118 -2.56 8.14 2.99
CA ARG A 118 -3.59 8.75 2.14
C ARG A 118 -3.00 9.74 1.13
N CYS A 119 -1.98 10.52 1.53
CA CYS A 119 -1.26 11.41 0.61
C CYS A 119 -0.56 10.62 -0.50
N VAL A 120 0.10 9.50 -0.15
CA VAL A 120 0.70 8.58 -1.13
C VAL A 120 -0.34 8.10 -2.14
N GLN A 121 -1.51 7.66 -1.70
CA GLN A 121 -2.57 7.21 -2.62
C GLN A 121 -3.09 8.30 -3.55
N LEU A 122 -3.16 9.56 -3.09
CA LEU A 122 -3.52 10.68 -3.95
C LEU A 122 -2.48 10.90 -5.05
N VAL A 123 -1.19 10.89 -4.70
CA VAL A 123 -0.09 11.01 -5.65
C VAL A 123 -0.08 9.85 -6.66
N LEU A 124 -0.34 8.62 -6.22
CA LEU A 124 -0.47 7.46 -7.11
C LEU A 124 -1.56 7.69 -8.18
N LEU A 125 -2.71 8.22 -7.80
CA LEU A 125 -3.79 8.55 -8.75
C LEU A 125 -3.40 9.68 -9.72
N GLU A 126 -2.56 10.63 -9.29
CA GLU A 126 -2.03 11.68 -10.15
C GLU A 126 -1.04 11.12 -11.19
N CYS A 127 -0.20 10.16 -10.80
CA CYS A 127 0.71 9.47 -11.72
C CYS A 127 -0.02 8.69 -12.81
N LEU A 128 -1.17 8.06 -12.49
CA LEU A 128 -1.96 7.28 -13.46
C LEU A 128 -2.61 8.12 -14.57
N ARG A 129 -2.83 9.42 -14.35
CA ARG A 129 -3.41 10.32 -15.38
C ARG A 129 -2.56 10.40 -16.65
N TRP A 130 -1.31 9.94 -16.60
CA TRP A 130 -0.37 9.93 -17.70
C TRP A 130 -0.38 8.65 -18.54
N VAL A 131 -1.13 7.60 -18.15
CA VAL A 131 -1.00 6.29 -18.81
C VAL A 131 -2.33 5.76 -19.35
N GLY A 132 -2.32 5.46 -20.65
CA GLY A 132 -3.48 5.15 -21.48
C GLY A 132 -4.28 3.92 -21.06
N MET A 133 -5.52 3.86 -21.55
CA MET A 133 -6.50 2.83 -21.22
C MET A 133 -6.03 1.43 -21.67
N GLY A 134 -5.91 0.51 -20.70
CA GLY A 134 -5.67 -0.90 -20.95
C GLY A 134 -6.92 -1.64 -21.46
N CYS A 135 -6.75 -2.91 -21.84
CA CYS A 135 -7.85 -3.81 -22.13
C CYS A 135 -8.52 -4.28 -20.82
N ALA A 136 -9.85 -4.40 -20.82
CA ALA A 136 -10.60 -4.88 -19.66
C ALA A 136 -10.44 -6.40 -19.53
N ASN A 137 -9.58 -6.83 -18.60
CA ASN A 137 -9.36 -8.23 -18.25
C ASN A 137 -10.25 -8.62 -17.05
N PRO A 138 -10.53 -9.92 -16.83
CA PRO A 138 -11.09 -10.39 -15.57
C PRO A 138 -10.22 -9.93 -14.39
N ALA A 139 -10.86 -9.45 -13.31
CA ALA A 139 -10.16 -8.81 -12.19
C ALA A 139 -9.01 -9.65 -11.60
N ASP A 140 -9.20 -10.96 -11.40
CA ASP A 140 -8.15 -11.85 -10.88
C ASP A 140 -6.94 -11.94 -11.83
N MET A 141 -7.16 -12.00 -13.15
CA MET A 141 -6.06 -11.99 -14.12
C MET A 141 -5.35 -10.63 -14.15
N ALA A 142 -6.11 -9.53 -14.14
CA ALA A 142 -5.57 -8.18 -14.12
C ALA A 142 -4.70 -7.93 -12.87
N ALA A 143 -5.17 -8.36 -11.70
CA ALA A 143 -4.46 -8.24 -10.44
C ALA A 143 -3.16 -9.04 -10.44
N ARG A 144 -3.20 -10.33 -10.83
CA ARG A 144 -2.01 -11.18 -10.88
C ARG A 144 -0.95 -10.63 -11.83
N ALA A 145 -1.35 -10.19 -13.02
CA ALA A 145 -0.43 -9.60 -13.99
C ALA A 145 0.20 -8.28 -13.49
N SER A 146 -0.58 -7.44 -12.79
CA SER A 146 -0.08 -6.19 -12.20
C SER A 146 0.90 -6.45 -11.06
N LEU A 147 0.57 -7.39 -10.16
CA LEU A 147 1.43 -7.76 -9.04
C LEU A 147 2.72 -8.45 -9.51
N GLU A 148 2.65 -9.25 -10.58
CA GLU A 148 3.85 -9.82 -11.22
C GLU A 148 4.72 -8.73 -11.86
N SER A 149 4.12 -7.76 -12.54
CA SER A 149 4.84 -6.58 -13.04
C SER A 149 5.51 -5.82 -11.90
N TYR A 150 4.86 -5.72 -10.74
CA TYR A 150 5.46 -5.09 -9.58
C TYR A 150 6.63 -5.89 -9.00
N ARG A 151 6.46 -7.20 -8.82
CA ARG A 151 7.53 -8.10 -8.38
C ARG A 151 8.78 -7.94 -9.25
N GLN A 152 8.61 -7.91 -10.57
CA GLN A 152 9.70 -7.68 -11.51
C GLN A 152 10.32 -6.29 -11.35
N ALA A 153 9.52 -5.25 -11.15
CA ALA A 153 10.00 -3.87 -10.98
C ALA A 153 10.94 -3.71 -9.78
N ILE A 154 10.72 -4.45 -8.70
CA ILE A 154 11.57 -4.45 -7.49
C ILE A 154 12.59 -5.58 -7.46
N ALA A 155 12.65 -6.40 -8.52
CA ALA A 155 13.47 -7.61 -8.59
C ALA A 155 13.29 -8.56 -7.39
N ALA A 156 12.05 -8.68 -6.89
CA ALA A 156 11.74 -9.58 -5.79
C ALA A 156 11.82 -11.05 -6.23
N PRO A 157 12.21 -11.99 -5.35
CA PRO A 157 12.38 -13.40 -5.71
C PRO A 157 11.11 -14.03 -6.30
N ASP A 158 11.25 -14.98 -7.22
CA ASP A 158 10.12 -15.70 -7.83
C ASP A 158 9.23 -16.40 -6.79
N ALA A 159 9.80 -16.78 -5.64
CA ALA A 159 9.07 -17.37 -4.51
C ALA A 159 7.95 -16.46 -3.97
N THR A 160 8.07 -15.14 -4.13
CA THR A 160 7.01 -14.19 -3.72
C THR A 160 5.75 -14.31 -4.58
N GLY A 161 5.82 -14.93 -5.76
CA GLY A 161 4.68 -15.11 -6.65
C GLY A 161 3.53 -15.91 -6.00
N ALA A 162 3.85 -16.91 -5.17
CA ALA A 162 2.83 -17.66 -4.43
C ALA A 162 2.09 -16.78 -3.39
N ILE A 163 2.84 -15.90 -2.70
CA ILE A 163 2.29 -14.96 -1.71
C ILE A 163 1.37 -13.95 -2.42
N LEU A 164 1.79 -13.41 -3.57
CA LEU A 164 1.00 -12.49 -4.37
C LEU A 164 -0.29 -13.13 -4.91
N ALA A 165 -0.22 -14.39 -5.37
CA ALA A 165 -1.40 -15.13 -5.82
C ALA A 165 -2.39 -15.36 -4.67
N GLN A 166 -1.89 -15.74 -3.48
CA GLN A 166 -2.72 -15.88 -2.29
C GLN A 166 -3.37 -14.54 -1.91
N LEU A 167 -2.59 -13.44 -1.96
CA LEU A 167 -3.08 -12.10 -1.69
C LEU A 167 -4.22 -11.72 -2.62
N THR A 168 -4.11 -11.97 -3.93
CA THR A 168 -5.19 -11.68 -4.90
C THR A 168 -6.48 -12.42 -4.52
N VAL A 169 -6.40 -13.71 -4.23
CA VAL A 169 -7.57 -14.52 -3.84
C VAL A 169 -8.21 -13.95 -2.57
N LYS A 170 -7.42 -13.58 -1.57
CA LYS A 170 -7.93 -13.03 -0.30
C LYS A 170 -8.46 -11.61 -0.41
N ALA A 171 -7.92 -10.81 -1.33
CA ALA A 171 -8.40 -9.46 -1.61
C ALA A 171 -9.76 -9.44 -2.33
N PHE A 172 -10.09 -10.48 -3.11
CA PHE A 172 -11.34 -10.57 -3.88
C PHE A 172 -12.38 -11.56 -3.34
N ALA A 173 -12.06 -12.30 -2.28
CA ALA A 173 -13.01 -13.13 -1.53
C ALA A 173 -14.15 -12.32 -0.90
#